data_AF-A0A3S2DUP7-F1
#
_entry.id   AF-A0A3S2DUP7-F1
#
_cell.length_a   1.000
_cell.length_b   1.000
_cell.length_c   1.000
_cell.angle_alpha   90.00
_cell.angle_beta   90.00
_cell.angle_gamma   90.00
#
_symmetry.space_group_name_H-M   'P 1'
#
loop_
_entity.id
_entity.type
_entity.pdbx_description
1 polymer ?
#
loop_
_entity_poly.entity_id
_entity_poly.type
_entity_poly.pdbx_seq_one_letter_code
_entity_poly.pdbx_strand_id
1 'polypeptide(L)'
;SVLLAYPFAWILAEQVPERWQRLALMLAVLPFWTSYVVRSYSWLLVLAQNGVVNRALTGSGLISEPVHLANTRFATITGFVHFFVMLLTLTIFANLKQLSPSYRKAAADLGAGPVRTFLHVVLPLTLPGIMVGAFLTFVLCIGDYITPQILGGNNELLMPQLVMMQIGRRGDFPLASALSIILMAVVTIAYLACARWLKIERA
;
A
#
# COMPACT_ATOMS: atom_id res chain seq x y z
N SER A 1 -1.51 4.00 -1.33
CA SER A 1 -1.97 3.06 -0.29
C SER A 1 -2.42 3.74 0.99
N VAL A 2 -1.63 4.63 1.61
CA VAL A 2 -1.99 5.32 2.87
C VAL A 2 -3.37 5.99 2.82
N LEU A 3 -3.68 6.70 1.73
CA LEU A 3 -4.96 7.39 1.55
C LEU A 3 -6.19 6.49 1.65
N LEU A 4 -6.07 5.19 1.31
CA LEU A 4 -7.15 4.21 1.44
C LEU A 4 -7.05 3.44 2.75
N ALA A 5 -5.83 3.10 3.17
CA ALA A 5 -5.59 2.30 4.37
C ALA A 5 -5.99 3.04 5.66
N TYR A 6 -5.77 4.36 5.72
CA TYR A 6 -6.06 5.17 6.89
C TYR A 6 -7.56 5.28 7.19
N PRO A 7 -8.44 5.73 6.27
CA PRO A 7 -9.87 5.78 6.54
C PRO A 7 -10.44 4.39 6.82
N PHE A 8 -9.94 3.35 6.15
CA PHE A 8 -10.36 1.98 6.43
C PHE A 8 -9.97 1.52 7.85
N ALA A 9 -8.73 1.79 8.28
CA ALA A 9 -8.29 1.52 9.65
C ALA A 9 -9.06 2.34 10.69
N TRP A 10 -9.39 3.59 10.38
CA TRP A 10 -10.22 4.46 11.22
C TRP A 10 -11.62 3.88 11.43
N ILE A 11 -12.29 3.47 10.34
CA ILE A 11 -13.61 2.82 10.42
C ILE A 11 -13.53 1.57 11.31
N LEU A 12 -12.51 0.73 11.12
CA LEU A 12 -12.31 -0.47 11.92
C LEU A 12 -12.04 -0.17 13.41
N ALA A 13 -11.27 0.88 13.71
CA ALA A 13 -10.89 1.22 15.07
C ALA A 13 -12.00 1.94 15.86
N GLU A 14 -12.78 2.79 15.18
CA GLU A 14 -13.68 3.76 15.82
C GLU A 14 -15.17 3.50 15.56
N GLN A 15 -15.54 3.01 14.38
CA GLN A 15 -16.95 2.81 14.02
C GLN A 15 -17.43 1.37 14.28
N VAL A 16 -16.54 0.39 14.13
CA VAL A 16 -16.87 -1.01 14.40
C VAL A 16 -16.90 -1.26 15.91
N PRO A 17 -17.97 -1.87 16.47
CA PRO A 17 -18.04 -2.20 17.90
C PRO A 17 -16.91 -3.14 18.34
N GLU A 18 -16.34 -2.94 19.53
CA GLU A 18 -15.14 -3.68 20.00
C GLU A 18 -15.25 -5.20 19.87
N ARG A 19 -16.42 -5.77 20.17
CA ARG A 19 -16.71 -7.20 20.01
C ARG A 19 -16.49 -7.74 18.59
N TRP A 20 -16.72 -6.91 17.57
CA TRP A 20 -16.63 -7.27 16.15
C TRP A 20 -15.31 -6.84 15.50
N GLN A 21 -14.52 -5.98 16.14
CA GLN A 21 -13.29 -5.45 15.55
C GLN A 21 -12.29 -6.54 15.20
N ARG A 22 -12.11 -7.53 16.09
CA ARG A 22 -11.23 -8.67 15.82
C ARG A 22 -11.66 -9.43 14.57
N LEU A 23 -12.95 -9.70 14.44
CA LEU A 23 -13.51 -10.40 13.28
C LEU A 23 -13.41 -9.55 12.00
N ALA A 24 -13.70 -8.25 12.08
CA ALA A 24 -13.58 -7.33 10.95
C ALA A 24 -12.13 -7.21 10.46
N LEU A 25 -11.15 -7.17 11.38
CA LEU A 25 -9.73 -7.23 11.03
C LEU A 25 -9.34 -8.57 10.41
N MET A 26 -9.83 -9.70 10.94
CA MET A 26 -9.56 -11.01 10.36
C MET A 26 -10.09 -11.10 8.92
N LEU A 27 -11.32 -10.65 8.68
CA LEU A 27 -11.92 -10.57 7.35
C LEU A 27 -11.17 -9.62 6.43
N ALA A 28 -10.73 -8.47 6.95
CA ALA A 28 -9.89 -7.56 6.22
C ALA A 28 -8.61 -8.28 5.79
N VAL A 29 -7.86 -8.89 6.70
CA VAL A 29 -6.56 -9.53 6.39
C VAL A 29 -6.70 -10.81 5.57
N LEU A 30 -7.86 -11.45 5.53
CA LEU A 30 -8.06 -12.75 4.88
C LEU A 30 -7.50 -12.84 3.44
N PRO A 31 -7.73 -11.85 2.53
CA PRO A 31 -7.14 -11.85 1.19
C PRO A 31 -5.60 -11.81 1.18
N PHE A 32 -4.96 -11.32 2.25
CA PHE A 32 -3.49 -11.31 2.36
C PHE A 32 -2.90 -12.71 2.40
N TRP A 33 -3.63 -13.69 2.95
CA TRP A 33 -3.20 -15.09 3.05
C TRP A 33 -3.20 -15.82 1.71
N THR A 34 -3.81 -15.24 0.68
CA THR A 34 -3.73 -15.79 -0.67
C THR A 34 -2.36 -15.51 -1.28
N SER A 35 -1.87 -16.47 -2.07
CA SER A 35 -0.57 -16.38 -2.75
C SER A 35 -0.44 -15.07 -3.51
N TYR A 36 0.71 -14.41 -3.34
CA TYR A 36 1.01 -13.13 -3.98
C TYR A 36 0.92 -13.21 -5.51
N VAL A 37 1.40 -14.31 -6.09
CA VAL A 37 1.36 -14.58 -7.52
C VAL A 37 -0.09 -14.79 -7.99
N VAL A 38 -0.89 -15.55 -7.24
CA VAL A 38 -2.30 -15.78 -7.56
C VAL A 38 -3.08 -14.47 -7.56
N ARG A 39 -2.86 -13.61 -6.58
CA ARG A 39 -3.47 -12.27 -6.54
C ARG A 39 -3.08 -11.41 -7.73
N SER A 40 -1.81 -11.48 -8.14
CA SER A 40 -1.32 -10.73 -9.30
C SER A 40 -2.01 -11.16 -10.60
N TYR A 41 -2.11 -12.48 -10.85
CA TYR A 41 -2.85 -13.01 -12.00
C TYR A 41 -4.36 -12.72 -11.92
N SER A 42 -4.94 -12.77 -10.72
CA SER A 42 -6.35 -12.44 -10.52
C SER A 42 -6.64 -10.99 -10.95
N TRP A 43 -5.78 -10.05 -10.58
CA TRP A 43 -5.90 -8.65 -11.03
C TRP A 43 -5.65 -8.49 -12.53
N LEU A 44 -4.72 -9.25 -13.11
CA LEU A 44 -4.52 -9.26 -14.56
C LEU A 44 -5.81 -9.68 -15.29
N LEU A 45 -6.50 -10.71 -14.81
CA LEU A 45 -7.78 -11.16 -15.38
C LEU A 45 -8.91 -10.14 -15.18
N VAL A 46 -8.97 -9.49 -14.02
CA VAL A 46 -9.97 -8.45 -13.72
C VAL A 46 -9.80 -7.23 -14.64
N LEU A 47 -8.56 -6.83 -14.91
CA LEU A 47 -8.20 -5.67 -15.74
C LEU A 47 -8.01 -6.00 -17.22
N ALA A 48 -8.14 -7.27 -17.60
CA ALA A 48 -8.05 -7.69 -18.99
C ALA A 48 -9.11 -6.98 -19.86
N GLN A 49 -8.90 -6.97 -21.17
CA GLN A 49 -9.83 -6.35 -22.12
C GLN A 49 -11.25 -6.94 -22.01
N ASN A 50 -11.35 -8.25 -21.81
CA ASN A 50 -12.60 -8.97 -21.54
C ASN A 50 -12.83 -9.23 -20.04
N GLY A 51 -12.15 -8.50 -19.17
CA GLY A 51 -12.20 -8.64 -17.72
C GLY A 51 -13.45 -8.03 -17.08
N VAL A 52 -13.58 -8.21 -15.76
CA VAL A 52 -14.74 -7.75 -14.99
C VAL A 52 -14.91 -6.23 -15.07
N VAL A 53 -13.81 -5.47 -15.02
CA VAL A 53 -13.86 -3.99 -15.05
C VAL A 53 -14.40 -3.49 -16.38
N ASN A 54 -13.83 -3.97 -17.50
CA ASN A 54 -14.28 -3.55 -18.82
C ASN A 54 -15.72 -3.96 -19.11
N ARG A 55 -16.15 -5.17 -18.71
CA ARG A 55 -17.56 -5.61 -18.86
C ARG A 55 -18.52 -4.75 -18.04
N ALA A 56 -18.14 -4.34 -16.84
CA ALA A 56 -18.98 -3.46 -16.02
C ALA A 56 -19.06 -2.04 -16.62
N LEU A 57 -17.96 -1.52 -17.16
CA LEU A 57 -17.91 -0.19 -17.78
C LEU A 57 -18.67 -0.14 -19.12
N THR A 58 -18.54 -1.15 -19.98
CA THR A 58 -19.31 -1.23 -21.23
C THR A 58 -20.78 -1.55 -20.96
N GLY A 59 -21.06 -2.45 -20.01
CA GLY A 59 -22.42 -2.83 -19.63
C GLY A 59 -23.22 -1.70 -18.95
N SER A 60 -22.55 -0.74 -18.33
CA SER A 60 -23.18 0.46 -17.75
C SER A 60 -23.39 1.60 -18.77
N GLY A 61 -22.88 1.45 -20.00
CA GLY A 61 -22.98 2.48 -21.05
C GLY A 61 -22.04 3.68 -20.85
N LEU A 62 -21.13 3.63 -19.88
CA LEU A 62 -20.13 4.68 -19.64
C LEU A 62 -19.08 4.78 -20.75
N ILE A 63 -18.75 3.66 -21.40
CA ILE A 63 -17.81 3.56 -22.50
C ILE A 63 -18.35 2.64 -23.60
N SER A 64 -18.06 2.97 -24.86
CA SER A 64 -18.45 2.18 -26.03
C SER A 64 -17.47 1.04 -26.34
N GLU A 65 -16.20 1.22 -26.01
CA GLU A 65 -15.12 0.26 -26.30
C GLU A 65 -14.30 -0.06 -25.04
N PRO A 66 -13.81 -1.31 -24.87
CA PRO A 66 -12.96 -1.68 -23.75
C PRO A 66 -11.65 -0.89 -23.69
N VAL A 67 -11.29 -0.43 -22.49
CA VAL A 67 -10.03 0.28 -22.25
C VAL A 67 -8.91 -0.71 -21.97
N HIS A 68 -7.71 -0.43 -22.51
CA HIS A 68 -6.51 -1.21 -22.25
C HIS A 68 -5.96 -0.90 -20.85
N LEU A 69 -6.37 -1.69 -19.85
CA LEU A 69 -5.95 -1.53 -18.45
C LEU A 69 -4.89 -2.54 -18.04
N ALA A 70 -5.05 -3.81 -18.38
CA ALA A 70 -4.03 -4.85 -18.18
C ALA A 70 -2.73 -4.54 -18.93
N ASN A 71 -1.59 -5.03 -18.44
CA ASN A 71 -0.27 -4.81 -19.04
C ASN A 71 0.16 -3.33 -19.11
N THR A 72 -0.32 -2.52 -18.17
CA THR A 72 0.02 -1.10 -18.08
C THR A 72 0.55 -0.74 -16.69
N ARG A 73 1.19 0.43 -16.60
CA ARG A 73 1.59 1.04 -15.33
C ARG A 73 0.41 1.19 -14.37
N PHE A 74 -0.80 1.47 -14.87
CA PHE A 74 -2.00 1.60 -14.05
C PHE A 74 -2.36 0.29 -13.35
N ALA A 75 -2.28 -0.84 -14.05
CA ALA A 75 -2.50 -2.16 -13.45
C ALA A 75 -1.49 -2.44 -12.35
N THR A 76 -0.20 -2.18 -12.60
CA THR A 76 0.87 -2.34 -11.59
C THR A 76 0.60 -1.50 -10.34
N ILE A 77 0.26 -0.21 -10.51
CA ILE A 77 -0.07 0.69 -9.38
C ILE A 77 -1.29 0.16 -8.62
N THR A 78 -2.32 -0.31 -9.32
CA THR A 78 -3.55 -0.83 -8.71
C THR A 78 -3.26 -2.09 -7.87
N GLY A 79 -2.44 -3.01 -8.41
CA GLY A 79 -1.98 -4.19 -7.68
C GLY A 79 -1.24 -3.81 -6.40
N PHE A 80 -0.24 -2.93 -6.48
CA PHE A 80 0.50 -2.46 -5.30
C PHE A 80 -0.41 -1.78 -4.26
N VAL A 81 -1.34 -0.92 -4.71
CA VAL A 81 -2.29 -0.28 -3.81
C VAL A 81 -3.11 -1.35 -3.08
N HIS A 82 -3.71 -2.29 -3.79
CA HIS A 82 -4.51 -3.36 -3.18
C HIS A 82 -3.69 -4.23 -2.21
N PHE A 83 -2.47 -4.61 -2.58
CA PHE A 83 -1.65 -5.51 -1.75
C PHE A 83 -1.17 -4.83 -0.46
N PHE A 84 -0.74 -3.57 -0.56
CA PHE A 84 -0.17 -2.88 0.59
C PHE A 84 -1.17 -2.07 1.40
N VAL A 85 -2.35 -1.74 0.87
CA VAL A 85 -3.44 -1.16 1.68
C VAL A 85 -3.75 -2.07 2.86
N MET A 86 -3.80 -3.38 2.62
CA MET A 86 -4.09 -4.36 3.67
C MET A 86 -3.08 -4.31 4.82
N LEU A 87 -1.80 -4.34 4.47
CA LEU A 87 -0.69 -4.32 5.42
C LEU A 87 -0.67 -2.99 6.19
N LEU A 88 -0.83 -1.87 5.49
CA LEU A 88 -0.90 -0.54 6.09
C LEU A 88 -2.08 -0.42 7.06
N THR A 89 -3.25 -0.94 6.70
CA THR A 89 -4.43 -0.89 7.58
C THR A 89 -4.15 -1.54 8.92
N LEU A 90 -3.43 -2.66 8.96
CA LEU A 90 -3.03 -3.29 10.24
C LEU A 90 -2.13 -2.38 11.08
N THR A 91 -1.10 -1.79 10.47
CA THR A 91 -0.18 -0.90 11.19
C THR A 91 -0.89 0.36 11.71
N ILE A 92 -1.77 0.96 10.91
CA ILE A 92 -2.52 2.15 11.30
C ILE A 92 -3.57 1.81 12.37
N PHE A 93 -4.27 0.68 12.24
CA PHE A 93 -5.24 0.21 13.23
C PHE A 93 -4.56 -0.01 14.59
N ALA A 94 -3.39 -0.66 14.62
CA ALA A 94 -2.65 -0.90 15.85
C ALA A 94 -2.20 0.40 16.54
N ASN A 95 -1.83 1.42 15.76
CA ASN A 95 -1.49 2.75 16.31
C ASN A 95 -2.74 3.48 16.84
N LEU A 96 -3.84 3.45 16.09
CA LEU A 96 -5.11 4.05 16.51
C LEU A 96 -5.61 3.44 17.82
N LYS A 97 -5.48 2.13 18.00
CA LYS A 97 -5.89 1.44 19.23
C LYS A 97 -5.05 1.75 20.46
N GLN A 98 -3.82 2.18 20.28
CA GLN A 98 -2.97 2.62 21.40
C GLN A 98 -3.29 4.05 21.84
N LEU A 99 -4.02 4.83 21.03
CA LEU A 99 -4.38 6.19 21.36
C LEU A 99 -5.44 6.20 22.48
N SER A 100 -5.11 6.83 23.61
CA SER A 100 -6.04 6.93 24.73
C SER A 100 -7.31 7.69 24.34
N PRO A 101 -8.51 7.19 24.68
CA PRO A 101 -9.77 7.92 24.48
C PRO A 101 -9.80 9.30 25.17
N SER A 102 -8.96 9.53 26.18
CA SER A 102 -8.87 10.79 26.91
C SER A 102 -8.50 11.98 26.02
N TYR A 103 -7.66 11.78 25.00
CA TYR A 103 -7.29 12.86 24.08
C TYR A 103 -8.49 13.44 23.33
N ARG A 104 -9.43 12.57 22.94
CA ARG A 104 -10.65 12.98 22.23
C ARG A 104 -11.63 13.68 23.17
N LYS A 105 -11.76 13.18 24.41
CA LYS A 105 -12.59 13.80 25.45
C LYS A 105 -12.09 15.20 25.80
N ALA A 106 -10.79 15.35 26.05
CA ALA A 106 -10.18 16.64 26.35
C ALA A 106 -10.35 17.66 25.20
N ALA A 107 -10.23 17.21 23.95
CA ALA A 107 -10.49 18.08 22.80
C ALA A 107 -11.96 18.54 22.75
N ALA A 108 -12.90 17.65 23.04
CA ALA A 108 -14.33 17.99 23.11
C ALA A 108 -14.65 18.94 24.28
N ASP A 109 -14.01 18.76 25.44
CA ASP A 109 -14.15 19.64 26.61
C ASP A 109 -13.65 21.07 26.31
N LEU A 110 -12.65 21.20 25.43
CA LEU A 110 -12.16 22.48 24.91
C LEU A 110 -13.02 23.04 23.73
N GLY A 111 -14.15 22.42 23.43
CA GLY A 111 -15.09 22.86 22.39
C GLY A 111 -14.68 22.47 20.96
N ALA A 112 -13.73 21.54 20.77
CA ALA A 112 -13.34 21.09 19.44
C ALA A 112 -14.38 20.10 18.86
N GLY A 113 -14.92 20.44 17.68
CA GLY A 113 -15.76 19.52 16.90
C GLY A 113 -14.98 18.32 16.32
N PRO A 114 -15.67 17.29 15.79
CA PRO A 114 -15.07 16.02 15.38
C PRO A 114 -13.97 16.17 14.32
N VAL A 115 -14.16 17.05 13.34
CA VAL A 115 -13.16 17.33 12.30
C VAL A 115 -11.91 17.99 12.88
N ARG A 116 -12.09 18.93 13.81
CA ARG A 116 -10.97 19.65 14.44
C ARG A 116 -10.16 18.69 15.33
N THR A 117 -10.84 17.86 16.12
CA THR A 117 -10.23 16.82 16.94
C THR A 117 -9.47 15.81 16.10
N PHE A 118 -10.02 15.40 14.95
CA PHE A 118 -9.32 14.53 14.02
C PHE A 118 -8.03 15.16 13.49
N LEU A 119 -8.11 16.37 12.93
CA LEU A 119 -6.97 17.02 12.26
C LEU A 119 -5.87 17.48 13.23
N HIS A 120 -6.22 17.92 14.44
CA HIS A 120 -5.27 18.52 15.38
C HIS A 120 -4.81 17.57 16.49
N VAL A 121 -5.50 16.46 16.71
CA VAL A 121 -5.17 15.53 17.80
C VAL A 121 -4.87 14.15 17.24
N VAL A 122 -5.82 13.51 16.58
CA VAL A 122 -5.65 12.13 16.11
C VAL A 122 -4.60 12.02 15.00
N LEU A 123 -4.74 12.81 13.94
CA LEU A 123 -3.86 12.71 12.77
C LEU A 123 -2.39 12.96 13.13
N PRO A 124 -2.02 14.01 13.89
CA PRO A 124 -0.64 14.23 14.30
C PRO A 124 -0.12 13.11 15.21
N LEU A 125 -0.92 12.64 16.17
CA LEU A 125 -0.51 11.56 17.08
C LEU A 125 -0.34 10.21 16.37
N THR A 126 -1.04 9.99 15.26
CA THR A 126 -0.91 8.77 14.44
C THR A 126 0.11 8.89 13.31
N LEU A 127 0.56 10.11 12.98
CA LEU A 127 1.47 10.38 11.86
C LEU A 127 2.77 9.57 11.92
N PRO A 128 3.48 9.45 13.06
CA PRO A 128 4.72 8.66 13.12
C PRO A 128 4.47 7.19 12.76
N GLY A 129 3.33 6.62 13.18
CA GLY A 129 2.93 5.26 12.85
C GLY A 129 2.61 5.08 11.36
N ILE A 130 1.91 6.06 10.76
CA ILE A 130 1.63 6.08 9.32
C ILE A 130 2.94 6.14 8.52
N MET A 131 3.90 6.98 8.94
CA MET A 131 5.18 7.15 8.26
C MET A 131 5.99 5.85 8.26
N VAL A 132 6.05 5.14 9.39
CA VAL A 132 6.72 3.83 9.48
C VAL A 132 6.07 2.82 8.54
N GLY A 133 4.73 2.74 8.53
CA GLY A 133 4.00 1.83 7.63
C GLY A 133 4.17 2.19 6.15
N ALA A 134 4.19 3.49 5.83
CA ALA A 134 4.41 4.00 4.47
C ALA A 134 5.82 3.69 3.98
N PHE A 135 6.82 3.86 4.86
CA PHE A 135 8.20 3.52 4.55
C PHE A 135 8.38 2.01 4.33
N LEU A 136 7.80 1.16 5.19
CA LEU A 136 7.80 -0.29 5.00
C LEU A 136 7.18 -0.68 3.64
N THR A 137 6.06 -0.06 3.29
CA THR A 137 5.40 -0.25 1.99
C THR A 137 6.30 0.16 0.83
N PHE A 138 6.98 1.30 0.94
CA PHE A 138 7.93 1.77 -0.07
C PHE A 138 9.06 0.77 -0.30
N VAL A 139 9.67 0.26 0.77
CA VAL A 139 10.76 -0.73 0.69
C VAL A 139 10.29 -2.03 0.03
N LEU A 140 9.07 -2.48 0.33
CA LEU A 140 8.50 -3.67 -0.30
C LEU A 140 8.16 -3.43 -1.79
N CYS A 141 7.58 -2.28 -2.13
CA CYS A 141 7.26 -1.92 -3.52
C CYS A 141 8.51 -1.84 -4.41
N ILE A 142 9.57 -1.17 -3.95
CA ILE A 142 10.74 -0.87 -4.80
C ILE A 142 11.56 -2.13 -5.12
N GLY A 143 11.51 -3.14 -4.26
CA GLY A 143 12.15 -4.44 -4.47
C GLY A 143 11.32 -5.44 -5.25
N ASP A 144 10.07 -5.11 -5.60
CA ASP A 144 9.15 -6.05 -6.24
C ASP A 144 9.40 -6.16 -7.75
N TYR A 145 9.64 -7.38 -8.22
CA TYR A 145 9.74 -7.68 -9.65
C TYR A 145 8.51 -8.46 -10.19
N ILE A 146 7.72 -9.11 -9.33
CA ILE A 146 6.65 -10.03 -9.72
C ILE A 146 5.42 -9.26 -10.20
N THR A 147 4.95 -8.30 -9.40
CA THR A 147 3.77 -7.49 -9.71
C THR A 147 3.93 -6.71 -11.03
N PRO A 148 5.02 -5.94 -11.26
CA PRO A 148 5.21 -5.27 -12.53
C PRO A 148 5.40 -6.25 -13.71
N GLN A 149 5.91 -7.46 -13.47
CA GLN A 149 6.08 -8.46 -14.52
C GLN A 149 4.74 -9.03 -14.97
N ILE A 150 3.84 -9.30 -14.02
CA ILE A 150 2.52 -9.88 -14.30
C ILE A 150 1.53 -8.81 -14.77
N LEU A 151 1.46 -7.66 -14.10
CA LEU A 151 0.44 -6.64 -14.37
C LEU A 151 0.90 -5.56 -15.35
N GLY A 152 2.19 -5.27 -15.43
CA GLY A 152 2.76 -4.20 -16.24
C GLY A 152 3.16 -4.62 -17.66
N GLY A 153 3.08 -5.93 -17.98
CA GLY A 153 3.29 -6.44 -19.33
C GLY A 153 4.70 -6.24 -19.90
N ASN A 154 5.72 -6.04 -19.05
CA ASN A 154 7.10 -5.72 -19.44
C ASN A 154 7.28 -4.47 -20.31
N ASN A 155 6.25 -3.61 -20.44
CA ASN A 155 6.35 -2.35 -21.18
C ASN A 155 7.30 -1.35 -20.50
N GLU A 156 7.33 -1.37 -19.17
CA GLU A 156 8.28 -0.62 -18.34
C GLU A 156 9.04 -1.60 -17.45
N LEU A 157 10.34 -1.75 -17.69
CA LEU A 157 11.19 -2.61 -16.85
C LEU A 157 11.61 -1.85 -15.59
N LEU A 158 11.20 -2.36 -14.43
CA LEU A 158 11.68 -1.88 -13.14
C LEU A 158 13.06 -2.46 -12.82
N MET A 159 13.83 -1.77 -11.98
CA MET A 159 15.18 -2.17 -11.56
C MET A 159 15.26 -3.64 -11.08
N PRO A 160 14.37 -4.14 -10.20
CA PRO A 160 14.39 -5.55 -9.79
C PRO A 160 14.23 -6.54 -10.95
N GLN A 161 13.44 -6.19 -11.98
CA GLN A 161 13.26 -7.01 -13.16
C GLN A 161 14.52 -7.03 -14.04
N LEU A 162 15.22 -5.89 -14.14
CA LEU A 162 16.50 -5.82 -14.84
C LEU A 162 17.54 -6.72 -14.17
N VAL A 163 17.64 -6.68 -12.84
CA VAL A 163 18.52 -7.59 -12.07
C VAL A 163 18.19 -9.05 -12.39
N MET A 164 16.91 -9.42 -12.31
CA MET A 164 16.47 -10.79 -12.60
C MET A 164 16.77 -11.20 -14.05
N MET A 165 16.65 -10.27 -15.00
CA MET A 165 16.97 -10.51 -16.41
C MET A 165 18.47 -10.74 -16.63
N GLN A 166 19.35 -9.97 -15.97
CA GLN A 166 20.81 -10.16 -16.10
C GLN A 166 21.23 -11.53 -15.56
N ILE A 167 20.66 -11.96 -14.44
CA ILE A 167 20.94 -13.28 -13.85
C ILE A 167 20.38 -14.40 -14.74
N GLY A 168 19.07 -14.38 -15.02
CA GLY A 168 18.38 -15.52 -15.61
C GLY A 168 18.60 -15.71 -17.12
N ARG A 169 18.74 -14.61 -17.88
CA ARG A 169 18.90 -14.70 -19.35
C ARG A 169 20.35 -14.58 -19.80
N ARG A 170 21.17 -13.78 -19.12
CA ARG A 170 22.52 -13.42 -19.57
C ARG A 170 23.62 -14.07 -18.74
N GLY A 171 23.31 -14.59 -17.54
CA GLY A 171 24.33 -15.09 -16.61
C GLY A 171 25.32 -14.00 -16.17
N ASP A 172 24.96 -12.72 -16.30
CA ASP A 172 25.81 -11.57 -15.97
C ASP A 172 25.64 -11.19 -14.50
N PHE A 173 26.22 -12.03 -13.63
CA PHE A 173 26.25 -11.80 -12.18
C PHE A 173 26.97 -10.50 -11.78
N PRO A 174 28.07 -10.08 -12.45
CA PRO A 174 28.70 -8.79 -12.15
C PRO A 174 27.75 -7.59 -12.33
N LEU A 175 27.07 -7.49 -13.47
CA LEU A 175 26.13 -6.39 -13.72
C LEU A 175 24.91 -6.46 -12.79
N ALA A 176 24.38 -7.66 -12.55
CA ALA A 176 23.29 -7.85 -11.59
C ALA A 176 23.65 -7.40 -10.17
N SER A 177 24.89 -7.66 -9.75
CA SER A 177 25.42 -7.24 -8.45
C SER A 177 25.55 -5.71 -8.37
N ALA A 178 26.06 -5.06 -9.42
CA ALA A 178 26.17 -3.60 -9.48
C ALA A 178 24.79 -2.92 -9.37
N LEU A 179 23.79 -3.41 -10.12
CA LEU A 179 22.41 -2.92 -10.06
C LEU A 179 21.80 -3.12 -8.66
N SER A 180 22.07 -4.26 -8.02
CA SER A 180 21.58 -4.55 -6.66
C SER A 180 22.20 -3.62 -5.62
N ILE A 181 23.49 -3.29 -5.73
CA ILE A 181 24.18 -2.33 -4.86
C ILE A 181 23.59 -0.93 -5.03
N ILE A 182 23.31 -0.50 -6.27
CA ILE A 182 22.66 0.79 -6.54
C ILE A 182 21.27 0.84 -5.88
N LEU A 183 20.46 -0.21 -6.05
CA LEU A 183 19.14 -0.29 -5.44
C LEU A 183 19.23 -0.25 -3.91
N MET A 184 20.18 -0.97 -3.32
CA MET A 184 20.45 -0.95 -1.88
C MET A 184 20.85 0.45 -1.39
N ALA A 185 21.68 1.17 -2.15
CA ALA A 185 22.07 2.55 -1.82
C ALA A 185 20.85 3.49 -1.83
N VAL A 186 19.97 3.37 -2.83
CA VAL A 186 18.72 4.16 -2.90
C VAL A 186 17.82 3.89 -1.69
N VAL A 187 17.61 2.61 -1.34
CA VAL A 187 16.82 2.23 -0.16
C VAL A 187 17.45 2.76 1.13
N THR A 188 18.78 2.70 1.25
CA THR A 188 19.52 3.20 2.41
C THR A 188 19.38 4.72 2.54
N ILE A 189 19.48 5.48 1.44
CA ILE A 189 19.29 6.92 1.44
C ILE A 189 17.85 7.27 1.85
N ALA A 190 16.86 6.58 1.30
CA ALA A 190 15.46 6.76 1.67
C ALA A 190 15.21 6.46 3.15
N TYR A 191 15.81 5.39 3.68
CA TYR A 191 15.76 5.04 5.10
C TYR A 191 16.36 6.15 5.98
N LEU A 192 17.57 6.61 5.66
CA LEU A 192 18.25 7.66 6.44
C LEU A 192 17.46 8.98 6.43
N ALA A 193 16.87 9.34 5.29
CA ALA A 193 16.00 10.51 5.18
C ALA A 193 14.75 10.38 6.08
N CYS A 194 14.08 9.22 6.03
CA CYS A 194 12.90 8.95 6.85
C CYS A 194 13.24 8.90 8.36
N ALA A 195 14.34 8.24 8.72
CA ALA A 195 14.80 8.10 10.10
C ALA A 195 15.19 9.45 10.72
N ARG A 196 15.78 10.37 9.92
CA ARG A 196 16.08 11.74 10.37
C ARG A 196 14.79 12.49 10.74
N TRP A 197 13.78 12.43 9.89
CA TRP A 197 12.48 13.06 10.16
C TRP A 197 11.80 12.50 11.41
N LEU A 198 11.74 11.17 11.55
CA LEU A 198 11.13 10.52 12.72
C LEU A 198 11.86 10.81 14.04
N LYS A 199 13.17 11.05 14.01
CA LYS A 199 13.94 11.46 15.20
C LYS A 199 13.69 12.91 15.60
N ILE A 200 13.47 13.80 14.64
CA ILE A 200 13.20 15.22 14.90
C ILE A 200 11.87 15.42 15.63
N GLU A 201 10.86 14.58 15.39
CA GLU A 201 9.57 14.66 16.09
C GLU A 201 9.59 14.12 17.54
N ARG A 202 10.65 13.38 17.92
CA ARG A 202 10.78 12.78 19.26
C ARG A 202 11.72 13.54 20.20
N ALA A 203 12.39 14.59 19.71
CA ALA A 203 13.30 15.44 20.46
C ALA A 203 12.65 16.80 20.76
#